data_AF-A0AA39WD92-F1
#
_entry.id   AF-A0AA39WD92-F1
#
_cell.length_a   1.000
_cell.length_b   1.000
_cell.length_c   1.000
_cell.angle_alpha   90.00
_cell.angle_beta   90.00
_cell.angle_gamma   90.00
#
_symmetry.space_group_name_H-M   'P 1'
#
loop_
_entity.id
_entity.type
_entity.pdbx_description
1 polymer ?
#
loop_
_entity_poly.entity_id
_entity_poly.type
_entity_poly.pdbx_seq_one_letter_code
_entity_poly.pdbx_strand_id
1 'polypeptide(L)'
;MAPLRFSLAIGLLSTWVQAGSPIWESHIKPQPPHPIEQQIVVDASGFAVADEPANVHIAKRYISLLPRVEGNKIWPKRTISYCFETQEAEDNLLDLLVEATRLWRGSETTGTGLHEDVYKYIKVAPAGSACVGHRDRANILVIKYNPDGKLVTTLGIPPLNANDQEYVGPVAILSDNEGVGMLNAVANIAHELGHAWGLVHEHQNKYFWADEPGGQGVFHGKAKREDAVFDSTTFTCQNLQDWQAVRDTLTTGATGDLEMEMACSIQGSAATKRFSAQDWLPLVGGGTALKLENADPAHGYRDLDWKSLMLYPSRAGGKGKASPPGPGQPLNINDGRAPVLLRRDGQEMNINLFPSPRDILGIRQMYDDPTFPTGQPVLINEPRSSKFQRFRGIFNKKKGC
;
A
#
# COMPACT_ATOMS: atom_id res chain seq x y z
N MET A 1 14.16 12.37 -90.30
CA MET A 1 15.51 12.65 -90.82
C MET A 1 16.06 13.87 -90.11
N ALA A 2 17.23 13.71 -89.47
CA ALA A 2 18.18 14.74 -89.01
C ALA A 2 17.71 15.76 -87.93
N PRO A 3 18.64 16.34 -87.12
CA PRO A 3 18.78 16.00 -85.70
C PRO A 3 18.90 17.27 -84.79
N LEU A 4 19.56 17.13 -83.61
CA LEU A 4 20.15 18.16 -82.73
C LEU A 4 19.21 18.80 -81.67
N ARG A 5 19.56 18.98 -80.38
CA ARG A 5 20.76 18.75 -79.55
C ARG A 5 20.31 18.44 -78.10
N PHE A 6 20.95 17.47 -77.47
CA PHE A 6 20.93 17.28 -76.02
C PHE A 6 21.96 18.20 -75.37
N SER A 7 21.56 18.96 -74.35
CA SER A 7 22.49 19.58 -73.40
C SER A 7 22.30 18.93 -72.04
N LEU A 8 23.41 18.35 -71.61
CA LEU A 8 23.65 17.60 -70.39
C LEU A 8 23.82 18.60 -69.23
N ALA A 9 22.97 18.55 -68.21
CA ALA A 9 23.22 19.22 -66.93
C ALA A 9 23.63 18.15 -65.91
N ILE A 10 24.93 18.08 -65.64
CA ILE A 10 25.53 17.24 -64.59
C ILE A 10 25.29 17.93 -63.25
N GLY A 11 24.24 17.52 -62.54
CA GLY A 11 24.03 17.86 -61.13
C GLY A 11 24.73 16.83 -60.26
N LEU A 12 25.93 17.17 -59.78
CA LEU A 12 26.66 16.42 -58.75
C LEU A 12 25.89 16.49 -57.42
N LEU A 13 25.10 15.46 -57.11
CA LEU A 13 24.66 15.19 -55.74
C LEU A 13 25.67 14.25 -55.09
N SER A 14 26.72 14.84 -54.53
CA SER A 14 27.66 14.17 -53.65
C SER A 14 26.95 13.77 -52.36
N THR A 15 26.87 12.47 -52.13
CA THR A 15 26.54 11.86 -50.84
C THR A 15 27.62 12.20 -49.82
N TRP A 16 27.27 13.01 -48.82
CA TRP A 16 28.04 13.10 -47.58
C TRP A 16 27.19 12.54 -46.44
N VAL A 17 27.55 11.32 -46.05
CA VAL A 17 27.28 10.78 -44.73
C VAL A 17 28.01 11.67 -43.73
N GLN A 18 27.28 12.43 -42.92
CA GLN A 18 27.80 12.93 -41.65
C GLN A 18 27.27 12.04 -40.54
N ALA A 19 28.14 11.11 -40.14
CA ALA A 19 28.15 10.55 -38.81
C ALA A 19 28.47 11.67 -37.79
N GLY A 20 27.81 11.65 -36.64
CA GLY A 20 28.18 12.46 -35.46
C GLY A 20 27.25 13.65 -35.21
N SER A 21 26.26 13.46 -34.34
CA SER A 21 25.57 14.58 -33.68
C SER A 21 26.56 15.31 -32.75
N PRO A 22 26.62 16.66 -32.77
CA PRO A 22 27.54 17.45 -31.97
C PRO A 22 27.03 17.55 -30.53
N ILE A 23 27.27 16.52 -29.73
CA ILE A 23 27.00 16.53 -28.27
C ILE A 23 28.28 16.80 -27.45
N TRP A 24 29.45 16.95 -28.09
CA TRP A 24 30.74 17.10 -27.40
C TRP A 24 31.32 18.51 -27.38
N GLU A 25 30.60 19.53 -27.87
CA GLU A 25 31.01 20.94 -27.78
C GLU A 25 30.12 21.79 -26.86
N SER A 26 29.48 21.18 -25.86
CA SER A 26 29.03 21.98 -24.71
C SER A 26 30.25 22.23 -23.83
N HIS A 27 30.72 23.48 -23.83
CA HIS A 27 31.61 23.97 -22.78
C HIS A 27 30.85 23.89 -21.44
N ILE A 28 30.92 22.74 -20.78
CA ILE A 28 30.59 22.62 -19.37
C ILE A 28 31.61 23.51 -18.66
N LYS A 29 31.20 24.75 -18.37
CA LYS A 29 31.86 25.51 -17.30
C LYS A 29 31.49 24.78 -16.01
N PRO A 30 32.43 24.14 -15.30
CA PRO A 30 32.12 23.62 -13.98
C PRO A 30 31.58 24.78 -13.16
N GLN A 31 30.33 24.64 -12.73
CA GLN A 31 29.79 25.54 -11.73
C GLN A 31 30.72 25.43 -10.51
N PRO A 32 31.21 26.55 -9.95
CA PRO A 32 31.89 26.48 -8.66
C PRO A 32 30.97 25.76 -7.67
N PRO A 33 31.51 24.88 -6.81
CA PRO A 33 30.68 24.07 -5.91
C PRO A 33 29.75 24.97 -5.11
N HIS A 34 28.47 24.61 -5.09
CA HIS A 34 27.46 25.27 -4.27
C HIS A 34 27.92 25.21 -2.79
N PRO A 35 27.73 26.27 -1.96
CA PRO A 35 28.28 26.33 -0.60
C PRO A 35 27.62 25.37 0.42
N ILE A 36 26.89 24.35 -0.03
CA ILE A 36 26.27 23.33 0.81
C ILE A 36 26.54 21.95 0.20
N GLU A 37 27.81 21.65 -0.05
CA GLU A 37 28.28 20.27 0.08
C GLU A 37 28.60 20.05 1.57
N GLN A 38 27.57 19.93 2.39
CA GLN A 38 27.74 19.35 3.71
C GLN A 38 28.13 17.89 3.49
N GLN A 39 29.35 17.51 3.90
CA GLN A 39 29.73 16.11 4.03
C GLN A 39 28.63 15.41 4.84
N ILE A 40 27.94 14.46 4.23
CA ILE A 40 26.96 13.63 4.92
C ILE A 40 27.72 12.94 6.05
N VAL A 41 27.49 13.35 7.29
CA VAL A 41 28.11 12.74 8.46
C VAL A 41 27.51 11.35 8.55
N VAL A 42 28.36 10.34 8.45
CA VAL A 42 27.97 8.93 8.57
C VAL A 42 28.43 8.39 9.92
N ASP A 43 27.62 7.54 10.54
CA ASP A 43 27.99 6.89 11.79
C ASP A 43 29.10 5.84 11.57
N ALA A 44 29.58 5.23 12.66
CA ALA A 44 30.59 4.17 12.61
C ALA A 44 30.15 2.91 11.82
N SER A 45 28.87 2.83 11.42
CA SER A 45 28.29 1.76 10.61
C SER A 45 28.00 2.19 9.15
N GLY A 46 28.28 3.45 8.79
CA GLY A 46 28.15 3.99 7.44
C GLY A 46 26.77 4.52 7.08
N PHE A 47 25.86 4.70 8.05
CA PHE A 47 24.54 5.29 7.81
C PHE A 47 24.62 6.82 7.91
N ALA A 48 23.90 7.53 7.05
CA ALA A 48 23.72 8.97 7.17
C ALA A 48 23.10 9.28 8.55
N VAL A 49 23.83 10.03 9.36
CA VAL A 49 23.34 10.55 10.64
C VAL A 49 22.32 11.62 10.28
N ALA A 50 21.05 11.36 10.54
CA ALA A 50 20.04 12.39 10.47
C ALA A 50 20.41 13.49 11.47
N ASP A 51 20.48 14.74 11.00
CA ASP A 51 20.48 15.90 11.90
C ASP A 51 19.31 15.73 12.86
N GLU A 52 19.59 15.56 14.15
CA GLU A 52 18.56 15.27 15.15
C GLU A 52 17.48 16.37 15.14
N PRO A 53 16.20 16.04 14.84
CA PRO A 53 15.09 16.86 15.24
C PRO A 53 14.40 16.12 16.38
N ALA A 54 14.68 16.52 17.63
CA ALA A 54 13.86 16.19 18.78
C ALA A 54 13.47 14.70 18.89
N ASN A 55 14.46 13.85 19.16
CA ASN A 55 14.25 12.56 19.80
C ASN A 55 13.57 12.78 21.17
N VAL A 56 12.24 12.82 21.25
CA VAL A 56 11.34 12.24 22.29
C VAL A 56 9.89 12.55 21.82
N HIS A 57 9.05 11.52 21.58
CA HIS A 57 7.60 11.59 21.23
C HIS A 57 7.14 11.40 19.77
N ILE A 58 7.93 10.79 18.89
CA ILE A 58 7.38 10.11 17.68
C ILE A 58 6.80 8.74 18.09
N ALA A 59 5.93 8.75 19.10
CA ALA A 59 5.23 7.55 19.55
C ALA A 59 4.24 7.15 18.45
N LYS A 60 4.61 6.10 17.69
CA LYS A 60 3.80 5.02 17.11
C LYS A 60 2.40 5.42 16.62
N ARG A 61 2.16 5.54 15.29
CA ARG A 61 0.94 6.18 14.72
C ARG A 61 0.41 5.55 13.42
N TYR A 62 0.35 4.23 13.35
CA TYR A 62 -0.25 3.48 12.24
C TYR A 62 -0.92 2.23 12.82
N ILE A 63 -1.95 1.71 12.15
CA ILE A 63 -2.58 0.46 12.58
C ILE A 63 -1.99 -0.71 11.79
N SER A 64 -1.54 -1.71 12.51
CA SER A 64 -1.04 -2.94 11.90
C SER A 64 -1.45 -4.18 12.67
N LEU A 65 -1.24 -5.32 12.02
CA LEU A 65 -1.24 -6.62 12.69
C LEU A 65 -0.29 -6.64 13.90
N LEU A 66 -0.76 -7.28 14.97
CA LEU A 66 0.06 -7.84 16.03
C LEU A 66 0.47 -9.25 15.62
N PRO A 67 1.77 -9.49 15.39
CA PRO A 67 2.26 -10.84 15.28
C PRO A 67 1.94 -11.58 16.59
N ARG A 68 1.36 -12.79 16.50
CA ARG A 68 1.09 -13.73 17.60
C ARG A 68 -0.21 -13.56 18.39
N VAL A 69 -1.01 -12.52 18.14
CA VAL A 69 -2.40 -12.50 18.63
C VAL A 69 -3.26 -13.26 17.60
N GLU A 70 -4.08 -14.19 18.09
CA GLU A 70 -5.01 -15.02 17.28
C GLU A 70 -4.36 -15.80 16.13
N GLY A 71 -3.05 -16.05 16.19
CA GLY A 71 -2.34 -16.84 15.18
C GLY A 71 -2.03 -16.10 13.87
N ASN A 72 -2.26 -14.78 13.80
CA ASN A 72 -1.77 -13.96 12.70
C ASN A 72 -0.24 -13.90 12.70
N LYS A 73 0.35 -14.09 11.52
CA LYS A 73 1.79 -14.14 11.29
C LYS A 73 2.20 -13.06 10.29
N ILE A 74 3.40 -12.55 10.48
CA ILE A 74 4.09 -11.70 9.50
C ILE A 74 4.91 -12.56 8.55
N TRP A 75 5.28 -12.00 7.40
CA TRP A 75 6.06 -12.70 6.41
C TRP A 75 7.47 -13.04 6.92
N PRO A 76 7.89 -14.32 6.86
CA PRO A 76 9.19 -14.72 7.36
C PRO A 76 10.30 -14.03 6.58
N LYS A 77 11.31 -13.54 7.30
CA LYS A 77 12.48 -12.86 6.70
C LYS A 77 12.08 -11.71 5.76
N ARG A 78 10.98 -11.02 6.07
CA ARG A 78 10.50 -9.85 5.29
C ARG A 78 10.35 -10.19 3.80
N THR A 79 9.84 -11.39 3.52
CA THR A 79 9.71 -11.90 2.15
C THR A 79 8.29 -12.37 1.91
N ILE A 80 7.56 -11.65 1.05
CA ILE A 80 6.28 -12.10 0.51
C ILE A 80 6.58 -13.09 -0.62
N SER A 81 6.41 -14.38 -0.31
CA SER A 81 6.39 -15.42 -1.33
C SER A 81 5.03 -15.37 -2.03
N TYR A 82 5.00 -15.26 -3.35
CA TYR A 82 3.76 -15.16 -4.11
C TYR A 82 3.73 -16.08 -5.33
N CYS A 83 2.54 -16.30 -5.86
CA CYS A 83 2.34 -16.90 -7.18
C CYS A 83 0.95 -16.47 -7.71
N PHE A 84 0.73 -16.65 -9.01
CA PHE A 84 -0.55 -16.32 -9.64
C PHE A 84 -1.45 -17.54 -9.75
N GLU A 85 -2.74 -17.38 -9.46
CA GLU A 85 -3.72 -18.46 -9.55
C GLU A 85 -3.84 -18.99 -10.99
N THR A 86 -3.81 -18.11 -11.97
CA THR A 86 -3.96 -18.43 -13.40
C THR A 86 -2.92 -17.69 -14.24
N GLN A 87 -2.66 -18.17 -15.46
CA GLN A 87 -1.78 -17.48 -16.40
C GLN A 87 -2.35 -16.11 -16.77
N GLU A 88 -3.67 -16.01 -16.94
CA GLU A 88 -4.36 -14.72 -17.15
C GLU A 88 -4.07 -13.72 -16.03
N ALA A 89 -4.08 -14.17 -14.77
CA ALA A 89 -3.75 -13.27 -13.66
C ALA A 89 -2.30 -12.79 -13.72
N GLU A 90 -1.36 -13.66 -14.11
CA GLU A 90 0.02 -13.27 -14.32
C GLU A 90 0.16 -12.26 -15.48
N ASP A 91 -0.46 -12.55 -16.62
CA ASP A 91 -0.35 -11.74 -17.83
C ASP A 91 -0.89 -10.31 -17.62
N ASN A 92 -1.99 -10.16 -16.85
CA ASN A 92 -2.60 -8.85 -16.61
C ASN A 92 -1.97 -8.09 -15.43
N LEU A 93 -1.44 -8.78 -14.41
CA LEU A 93 -1.06 -8.13 -13.16
C LEU A 93 0.44 -8.06 -12.91
N LEU A 94 1.29 -8.85 -13.58
CA LEU A 94 2.72 -8.92 -13.25
C LEU A 94 3.42 -7.56 -13.35
N ASP A 95 3.22 -6.85 -14.46
CA ASP A 95 3.87 -5.55 -14.66
C ASP A 95 3.34 -4.51 -13.66
N LEU A 96 2.03 -4.48 -13.43
CA LEU A 96 1.41 -3.61 -12.43
C LEU A 96 1.90 -3.90 -11.01
N LEU A 97 2.07 -5.18 -10.66
CA LEU A 97 2.62 -5.62 -9.40
C LEU A 97 4.08 -5.16 -9.25
N VAL A 98 4.89 -5.29 -10.30
CA VAL A 98 6.28 -4.81 -10.30
C VAL A 98 6.33 -3.30 -10.03
N GLU A 99 5.52 -2.49 -10.72
CA GLU A 99 5.45 -1.05 -10.48
C GLU A 99 4.93 -0.73 -9.07
N ALA A 100 3.93 -1.45 -8.58
CA ALA A 100 3.40 -1.28 -7.23
C ALA A 100 4.48 -1.53 -6.17
N THR A 101 5.33 -2.55 -6.36
CA THR A 101 6.47 -2.78 -5.45
C THR A 101 7.49 -1.64 -5.52
N ARG A 102 7.64 -0.95 -6.65
CA ARG A 102 8.53 0.21 -6.77
C ARG A 102 8.02 1.41 -5.98
N LEU A 103 6.71 1.61 -5.87
CA LEU A 103 6.14 2.66 -5.02
C LEU A 103 6.57 2.50 -3.56
N TRP A 104 6.57 1.26 -3.05
CA TRP A 104 7.06 0.93 -1.71
C TRP A 104 8.57 1.10 -1.54
N ARG A 105 9.36 0.89 -2.60
CA ARG A 105 10.82 1.08 -2.59
C ARG A 105 11.21 2.56 -2.64
N GLY A 106 10.43 3.35 -3.36
CA GLY A 106 10.86 4.65 -3.89
C GLY A 106 10.38 5.88 -3.16
N SER A 107 9.58 5.79 -2.09
CA SER A 107 8.88 6.91 -1.41
C SER A 107 9.48 8.28 -1.75
N GLU A 108 8.89 8.93 -2.77
CA GLU A 108 9.45 10.03 -3.57
C GLU A 108 9.91 11.24 -2.75
N THR A 109 9.47 11.31 -1.49
CA THR A 109 9.69 12.45 -0.60
C THR A 109 10.91 12.29 0.31
N THR A 110 11.42 11.08 0.54
CA THR A 110 12.50 10.87 1.54
C THR A 110 13.65 9.98 1.09
N GLY A 111 13.51 9.21 -0.01
CA GLY A 111 14.56 8.26 -0.42
C GLY A 111 14.77 7.10 0.56
N THR A 112 13.85 6.89 1.51
CA THR A 112 13.95 5.88 2.58
C THR A 112 12.82 4.83 2.52
N GLY A 113 12.48 4.31 1.34
CA GLY A 113 11.45 3.28 1.19
C GLY A 113 11.85 1.90 1.71
N LEU A 114 11.08 0.86 1.37
CA LEU A 114 11.39 -0.54 1.68
C LEU A 114 12.47 -1.06 0.72
N HIS A 115 13.72 -1.13 1.21
CA HIS A 115 14.86 -1.55 0.40
C HIS A 115 14.69 -2.98 -0.13
N GLU A 116 14.89 -3.21 -1.43
CA GLU A 116 14.60 -4.49 -2.10
C GLU A 116 15.42 -5.68 -1.59
N ASP A 117 16.65 -5.43 -1.13
CA ASP A 117 17.48 -6.48 -0.51
C ASP A 117 16.99 -6.94 0.87
N VAL A 118 16.09 -6.16 1.49
CA VAL A 118 15.57 -6.40 2.83
C VAL A 118 14.12 -6.86 2.77
N TYR A 119 13.26 -6.13 2.04
CA TYR A 119 11.84 -6.43 1.86
C TYR A 119 11.61 -6.98 0.46
N LYS A 120 11.29 -8.26 0.38
CA LYS A 120 11.32 -9.01 -0.87
C LYS A 120 9.94 -9.49 -1.30
N TYR A 121 9.79 -9.57 -2.61
CA TYR A 121 8.69 -10.24 -3.28
C TYR A 121 9.30 -11.32 -4.15
N ILE A 122 8.97 -12.59 -3.90
CA ILE A 122 9.57 -13.72 -4.63
C ILE A 122 8.45 -14.57 -5.21
N LYS A 123 8.43 -14.69 -6.54
CA LYS A 123 7.58 -15.67 -7.22
C LYS A 123 8.13 -17.07 -6.95
N VAL A 124 7.35 -17.92 -6.28
CA VAL A 124 7.82 -19.25 -5.84
C VAL A 124 7.35 -20.41 -6.72
N ALA A 125 6.33 -20.17 -7.56
CA ALA A 125 5.79 -21.17 -8.46
C ALA A 125 5.28 -20.51 -9.76
N PRO A 126 5.28 -21.23 -10.89
CA PRO A 126 4.52 -20.82 -12.08
C PRO A 126 3.03 -20.66 -11.78
N ALA A 127 2.33 -19.89 -12.62
CA ALA A 127 0.89 -19.75 -12.51
C ALA A 127 0.15 -21.08 -12.68
N GLY A 128 -1.08 -21.17 -12.16
CA GLY A 128 -1.93 -22.34 -12.30
C GLY A 128 -1.76 -23.37 -11.17
N SER A 129 -1.83 -24.66 -11.52
CA SER A 129 -1.87 -25.76 -10.54
C SER A 129 -0.64 -25.83 -9.64
N ALA A 130 0.54 -25.44 -10.14
CA ALA A 130 1.77 -25.36 -9.36
C ALA A 130 1.71 -24.31 -8.23
N CYS A 131 0.89 -23.27 -8.41
CA CYS A 131 0.65 -22.22 -7.42
C CYS A 131 -0.37 -22.68 -6.37
N VAL A 132 -1.59 -23.01 -6.81
CA VAL A 132 -2.70 -23.33 -5.88
C VAL A 132 -2.48 -24.64 -5.13
N GLY A 133 -1.80 -25.61 -5.75
CA GLY A 133 -1.43 -26.90 -5.17
C GLY A 133 -0.05 -26.91 -4.51
N HIS A 134 0.58 -25.75 -4.31
CA HIS A 134 1.92 -25.69 -3.74
C HIS A 134 1.94 -26.26 -2.31
N ARG A 135 2.93 -27.10 -1.97
CA ARG A 135 3.02 -27.73 -0.63
C ARG A 135 3.06 -26.75 0.54
N ASP A 136 3.59 -25.55 0.28
CA ASP A 136 3.73 -24.45 1.24
C ASP A 136 2.61 -23.40 1.12
N ARG A 137 1.46 -23.74 0.53
CA ARG A 137 0.34 -22.84 0.21
C ARG A 137 -0.07 -21.90 1.35
N ALA A 138 -0.01 -22.38 2.59
CA ALA A 138 -0.32 -21.61 3.78
C ALA A 138 0.61 -20.40 4.03
N ASN A 139 1.78 -20.35 3.36
CA ASN A 139 2.77 -19.27 3.48
C ASN A 139 3.07 -18.61 2.12
N ILE A 140 2.12 -18.68 1.18
CA ILE A 140 2.25 -18.09 -0.15
C ILE A 140 1.03 -17.20 -0.41
N LEU A 141 1.28 -15.98 -0.87
CA LEU A 141 0.23 -15.08 -1.35
C LEU A 141 -0.18 -15.52 -2.74
N VAL A 142 -1.38 -16.10 -2.85
CA VAL A 142 -1.97 -16.43 -4.16
C VAL A 142 -2.65 -15.18 -4.70
N ILE A 143 -2.16 -14.70 -5.84
CA ILE A 143 -2.68 -13.54 -6.53
C ILE A 143 -3.71 -14.00 -7.56
N LYS A 144 -4.93 -13.47 -7.45
CA LYS A 144 -6.06 -13.70 -8.35
C LYS A 144 -6.36 -12.43 -9.11
N TYR A 145 -6.80 -12.59 -10.35
CA TYR A 145 -7.25 -11.47 -11.17
C TYR A 145 -8.77 -11.35 -11.14
N ASN A 146 -9.22 -10.11 -11.04
CA ASN A 146 -10.63 -9.74 -11.03
C ASN A 146 -10.86 -8.52 -11.91
N PRO A 147 -11.46 -8.68 -13.11
CA PRO A 147 -11.72 -7.56 -14.01
C PRO A 147 -12.82 -6.61 -13.50
N ASP A 148 -13.64 -7.05 -12.53
CA ASP A 148 -14.77 -6.26 -12.02
C ASP A 148 -14.36 -5.12 -11.06
N GLY A 149 -13.06 -4.95 -10.81
CA GLY A 149 -12.57 -3.88 -9.94
C GLY A 149 -12.72 -4.14 -8.44
N LYS A 150 -13.03 -5.37 -8.03
CA LYS A 150 -13.02 -5.74 -6.60
C LYS A 150 -11.61 -6.13 -6.16
N LEU A 151 -11.11 -5.40 -5.19
CA LEU A 151 -9.78 -5.54 -4.60
C LEU A 151 -9.95 -6.05 -3.16
N VAL A 152 -9.23 -7.11 -2.80
CA VAL A 152 -9.23 -7.65 -1.43
C VAL A 152 -7.92 -8.40 -1.19
N THR A 153 -7.23 -8.07 -0.11
CA THR A 153 -6.03 -8.80 0.30
C THR A 153 -6.09 -9.20 1.76
N THR A 154 -5.69 -10.44 2.03
CA THR A 154 -5.53 -10.91 3.41
C THR A 154 -4.46 -10.10 4.13
N LEU A 155 -4.72 -9.76 5.39
CA LEU A 155 -3.72 -9.09 6.22
C LEU A 155 -2.60 -10.07 6.58
N GLY A 156 -1.36 -9.79 6.17
CA GLY A 156 -0.22 -10.63 6.51
C GLY A 156 -0.42 -12.10 6.10
N ILE A 157 -0.13 -13.00 7.03
CA ILE A 157 -0.46 -14.43 6.93
C ILE A 157 -1.46 -14.75 8.05
N PRO A 158 -2.78 -14.77 7.76
CA PRO A 158 -3.75 -15.03 8.80
C PRO A 158 -3.74 -16.51 9.20
N PRO A 159 -4.22 -16.84 10.41
CA PRO A 159 -4.27 -18.22 10.89
C PRO A 159 -5.07 -19.09 9.93
N LEU A 160 -4.63 -20.33 9.74
CA LEU A 160 -5.49 -21.33 9.11
C LEU A 160 -6.67 -21.58 10.05
N ASN A 161 -7.88 -21.28 9.59
CA ASN A 161 -9.09 -21.49 10.36
C ASN A 161 -9.49 -22.97 10.24
N ALA A 162 -9.46 -23.71 11.36
CA ALA A 162 -9.84 -25.13 11.36
C ALA A 162 -11.30 -25.36 10.94
N ASN A 163 -12.17 -24.34 11.06
CA ASN A 163 -13.58 -24.38 10.68
C ASN A 163 -13.83 -23.95 9.23
N ASP A 164 -12.84 -23.34 8.57
CA ASP A 164 -12.90 -22.97 7.16
C ASP A 164 -11.88 -23.81 6.39
N GLN A 165 -12.32 -25.01 6.00
CA GLN A 165 -11.49 -25.95 5.24
C GLN A 165 -11.16 -25.45 3.83
N GLU A 166 -11.88 -24.43 3.34
CA GLU A 166 -11.61 -23.81 2.04
C GLU A 166 -10.46 -22.79 2.13
N TYR A 167 -10.23 -22.22 3.31
CA TYR A 167 -9.11 -21.31 3.54
C TYR A 167 -7.77 -22.06 3.65
N VAL A 168 -7.04 -22.07 2.54
CA VAL A 168 -5.74 -22.75 2.42
C VAL A 168 -4.53 -21.84 2.64
N GLY A 169 -4.73 -20.52 2.77
CA GLY A 169 -3.65 -19.55 2.98
C GLY A 169 -3.90 -18.19 2.34
N PRO A 170 -2.92 -17.26 2.43
CA PRO A 170 -3.07 -15.86 2.05
C PRO A 170 -3.51 -15.69 0.58
N VAL A 171 -4.32 -14.67 0.33
CA VAL A 171 -4.86 -14.34 -1.01
C VAL A 171 -4.83 -12.84 -1.23
N ALA A 172 -4.51 -12.42 -2.45
CA ALA A 172 -4.77 -11.08 -2.97
C ALA A 172 -5.65 -11.21 -4.22
N ILE A 173 -6.80 -10.56 -4.23
CA ILE A 173 -7.66 -10.38 -5.40
C ILE A 173 -7.38 -8.99 -5.93
N LEU A 174 -6.80 -8.91 -7.11
CA LEU A 174 -6.32 -7.67 -7.72
C LEU A 174 -7.06 -7.38 -9.04
N SER A 175 -7.04 -6.13 -9.44
CA SER A 175 -7.67 -5.64 -10.66
C SER A 175 -6.79 -4.60 -11.33
N ASP A 176 -6.84 -4.56 -12.66
CA ASP A 176 -6.27 -3.52 -13.51
C ASP A 176 -7.27 -2.37 -13.79
N ASN A 177 -8.49 -2.47 -13.26
CA ASN A 177 -9.53 -1.46 -13.44
C ASN A 177 -9.15 -0.15 -12.73
N GLU A 178 -8.95 0.91 -13.49
CA GLU A 178 -8.60 2.23 -12.95
C GLU A 178 -9.83 3.08 -12.57
N GLY A 179 -11.05 2.54 -12.67
CA GLY A 179 -12.30 3.20 -12.24
C GLY A 179 -12.65 2.98 -10.76
N VAL A 180 -11.82 2.25 -10.01
CA VAL A 180 -12.06 1.86 -8.61
C VAL A 180 -10.97 2.38 -7.67
N GLY A 181 -11.26 2.35 -6.36
CA GLY A 181 -10.29 2.76 -5.32
C GLY A 181 -9.74 4.16 -5.55
N MET A 182 -8.41 4.24 -5.71
CA MET A 182 -7.59 5.44 -5.97
C MET A 182 -7.58 5.92 -7.42
N LEU A 183 -8.37 5.33 -8.30
CA LEU A 183 -8.40 5.64 -9.74
C LEU A 183 -7.05 5.46 -10.46
N ASN A 184 -6.26 4.50 -9.97
CA ASN A 184 -4.96 4.13 -10.50
C ASN A 184 -4.66 2.67 -10.11
N ALA A 185 -4.50 1.80 -11.10
CA ALA A 185 -4.33 0.36 -10.85
C ALA A 185 -3.05 0.05 -10.04
N VAL A 186 -1.95 0.74 -10.33
CA VAL A 186 -0.67 0.54 -9.62
C VAL A 186 -0.79 0.95 -8.15
N ALA A 187 -1.40 2.10 -7.86
CA ALA A 187 -1.63 2.56 -6.49
C ALA A 187 -2.58 1.62 -5.74
N ASN A 188 -3.68 1.19 -6.38
CA ASN A 188 -4.60 0.19 -5.86
C ASN A 188 -3.86 -1.11 -5.48
N ILE A 189 -3.04 -1.65 -6.37
CA ILE A 189 -2.24 -2.84 -6.06
C ILE A 189 -1.22 -2.56 -4.96
N ALA A 190 -0.60 -1.38 -4.92
CA ALA A 190 0.32 -1.01 -3.84
C ALA A 190 -0.39 -0.94 -2.47
N HIS A 191 -1.63 -0.47 -2.41
CA HIS A 191 -2.46 -0.49 -1.20
C HIS A 191 -2.74 -1.93 -0.74
N GLU A 192 -3.12 -2.79 -1.68
CA GLU A 192 -3.30 -4.23 -1.43
C GLU A 192 -2.01 -4.89 -0.92
N LEU A 193 -0.83 -4.48 -1.43
CA LEU A 193 0.45 -4.91 -0.88
C LEU A 193 0.70 -4.38 0.55
N GLY A 194 0.17 -3.21 0.90
CA GLY A 194 0.17 -2.71 2.28
C GLY A 194 -0.58 -3.65 3.23
N HIS A 195 -1.76 -4.14 2.82
CA HIS A 195 -2.47 -5.21 3.53
C HIS A 195 -1.68 -6.50 3.61
N ALA A 196 -1.07 -6.94 2.50
CA ALA A 196 -0.21 -8.11 2.51
C ALA A 196 0.93 -7.97 3.52
N TRP A 197 1.53 -6.79 3.67
CA TRP A 197 2.53 -6.55 4.72
C TRP A 197 1.96 -6.56 6.14
N GLY A 198 0.67 -6.25 6.30
CA GLY A 198 -0.05 -6.27 7.57
C GLY A 198 -0.53 -4.89 8.04
N LEU A 199 -0.52 -3.88 7.17
CA LEU A 199 -1.18 -2.60 7.44
C LEU A 199 -2.70 -2.75 7.26
N VAL A 200 -3.48 -2.01 8.03
CA VAL A 200 -4.94 -1.89 7.80
C VAL A 200 -5.26 -0.46 7.38
N HIS A 201 -6.52 -0.20 7.06
CA HIS A 201 -6.92 1.14 6.67
C HIS A 201 -6.72 2.15 7.82
N GLU A 202 -6.15 3.31 7.49
CA GLU A 202 -5.83 4.36 8.45
C GLU A 202 -7.10 4.91 9.11
N HIS A 203 -8.17 5.12 8.33
CA HIS A 203 -9.46 5.63 8.84
C HIS A 203 -10.16 4.65 9.77
N GLN A 204 -9.81 3.35 9.78
CA GLN A 204 -10.45 2.38 10.66
C GLN A 204 -9.91 2.42 12.11
N ASN A 205 -9.00 3.34 12.43
CA ASN A 205 -8.52 3.53 13.79
C ASN A 205 -9.67 4.00 14.68
N LYS A 206 -10.11 3.16 15.62
CA LYS A 206 -11.21 3.51 16.54
C LYS A 206 -10.97 4.83 17.31
N TYR A 207 -9.73 5.25 17.50
CA TYR A 207 -9.38 6.51 18.17
C TYR A 207 -9.52 7.75 17.27
N PHE A 208 -9.81 7.59 15.99
CA PHE A 208 -10.23 8.66 15.10
C PHE A 208 -11.75 8.81 15.03
N TRP A 209 -12.50 7.86 15.57
CA TRP A 209 -13.96 7.88 15.60
C TRP A 209 -14.48 8.36 16.95
N ALA A 210 -15.51 9.19 16.93
CA ALA A 210 -16.21 9.61 18.12
C ALA A 210 -16.81 8.40 18.85
N ASP A 211 -16.64 8.36 20.18
CA ASP A 211 -17.42 7.48 21.04
C ASP A 211 -18.81 8.11 21.23
N GLU A 212 -19.82 7.62 20.53
CA GLU A 212 -21.17 8.19 20.56
C GLU A 212 -22.02 7.52 21.66
N PRO A 213 -22.56 8.27 22.62
CA PRO A 213 -23.39 7.68 23.67
C PRO A 213 -24.81 7.34 23.15
N GLY A 214 -25.16 6.05 23.14
CA GLY A 214 -26.55 5.57 23.21
C GLY A 214 -27.03 4.64 22.07
N GLY A 215 -27.71 3.54 22.43
CA GLY A 215 -28.53 2.72 21.52
C GLY A 215 -27.83 1.53 20.82
N GLN A 216 -28.62 0.65 20.20
CA GLN A 216 -28.13 -0.42 19.32
C GLN A 216 -27.94 0.15 17.91
N GLY A 217 -26.71 0.52 17.54
CA GLY A 217 -26.41 1.26 16.30
C GLY A 217 -25.27 2.28 16.42
N VAL A 218 -24.38 2.10 17.39
CA VAL A 218 -23.39 3.09 17.79
C VAL A 218 -22.06 2.86 17.07
N PHE A 219 -21.46 3.93 16.54
CA PHE A 219 -20.06 3.93 16.17
C PHE A 219 -19.24 3.72 17.44
N HIS A 220 -18.61 2.56 17.59
CA HIS A 220 -17.81 2.26 18.76
C HIS A 220 -16.40 2.87 18.66
N GLY A 221 -16.35 4.19 18.50
CA GLY A 221 -15.13 4.95 18.57
C GLY A 221 -14.51 4.96 19.97
N LYS A 222 -13.36 5.63 20.08
CA LYS A 222 -12.66 5.89 21.35
C LYS A 222 -12.20 7.32 21.49
N ALA A 223 -12.34 8.14 20.43
CA ALA A 223 -12.08 9.56 20.51
C ALA A 223 -13.16 10.22 21.36
N LYS A 224 -12.76 11.20 22.18
CA LYS A 224 -13.73 12.18 22.65
C LYS A 224 -14.33 12.88 21.45
N ARG A 225 -15.62 13.20 21.51
CA ARG A 225 -16.35 13.74 20.37
C ARG A 225 -15.66 14.99 19.82
N GLU A 226 -15.18 15.90 20.66
CA GLU A 226 -14.46 17.12 20.26
C GLU A 226 -13.15 16.87 19.48
N ASP A 227 -12.47 15.75 19.73
CA ASP A 227 -11.18 15.40 19.13
C ASP A 227 -11.32 14.42 17.94
N ALA A 228 -12.51 13.85 17.77
CA ALA A 228 -12.82 12.89 16.73
C ALA A 228 -12.63 13.46 15.32
N VAL A 229 -12.07 12.63 14.44
CA VAL A 229 -11.89 12.92 13.02
C VAL A 229 -13.13 12.52 12.21
N PHE A 230 -13.77 11.45 12.66
CA PHE A 230 -14.95 10.84 12.04
C PHE A 230 -16.03 10.62 13.09
N ASP A 231 -17.28 10.75 12.68
CA ASP A 231 -18.47 10.47 13.48
C ASP A 231 -19.66 10.07 12.57
N SER A 232 -20.82 9.79 13.17
CA SER A 232 -22.04 9.41 12.45
C SER A 232 -22.51 10.44 11.42
N THR A 233 -22.13 11.71 11.57
CA THR A 233 -22.52 12.79 10.64
C THR A 233 -21.61 12.87 9.43
N THR A 234 -20.40 12.29 9.52
CA THR A 234 -19.41 12.28 8.45
C THR A 234 -19.44 11.02 7.59
N PHE A 235 -19.97 9.91 8.11
CA PHE A 235 -20.11 8.65 7.38
C PHE A 235 -21.51 8.50 6.79
N THR A 236 -21.62 8.58 5.46
CA THR A 236 -22.90 8.42 4.75
C THR A 236 -23.01 7.02 4.18
N CYS A 237 -23.42 6.06 5.02
CA CYS A 237 -23.55 4.64 4.66
C CYS A 237 -24.41 4.39 3.40
N GLN A 238 -25.46 5.19 3.19
CA GLN A 238 -26.38 5.10 2.06
C GLN A 238 -25.71 5.45 0.72
N ASN A 239 -24.54 6.11 0.75
CA ASN A 239 -23.78 6.44 -0.45
C ASN A 239 -22.97 5.25 -0.98
N LEU A 240 -22.82 4.16 -0.21
CA LEU A 240 -22.14 2.95 -0.68
C LEU A 240 -22.90 2.28 -1.82
N GLN A 241 -22.16 1.80 -2.83
CA GLN A 241 -22.74 1.24 -4.06
C GLN A 241 -23.62 0.02 -3.81
N ASP A 242 -23.26 -0.83 -2.85
CA ASP A 242 -23.95 -2.06 -2.48
C ASP A 242 -25.01 -1.88 -1.37
N TRP A 243 -25.22 -0.65 -0.88
CA TRP A 243 -26.18 -0.37 0.20
C TRP A 243 -27.59 -0.89 -0.11
N GLN A 244 -28.10 -0.63 -1.32
CA GLN A 244 -29.45 -1.05 -1.69
C GLN A 244 -29.55 -2.58 -1.77
N ALA A 245 -28.53 -3.22 -2.35
CA ALA A 245 -28.50 -4.67 -2.46
C ALA A 245 -28.53 -5.35 -1.09
N VAL A 246 -27.77 -4.83 -0.12
CA VAL A 246 -27.81 -5.32 1.27
C VAL A 246 -29.17 -5.05 1.90
N ARG A 247 -29.71 -3.84 1.73
CA ARG A 247 -31.04 -3.47 2.27
C ARG A 247 -32.14 -4.39 1.76
N ASP A 248 -32.11 -4.77 0.49
CA ASP A 248 -33.09 -5.66 -0.14
C ASP A 248 -33.03 -7.10 0.39
N THR A 249 -31.93 -7.51 1.04
CA THR A 249 -31.83 -8.83 1.71
C THR A 249 -32.46 -8.87 3.10
N LEU A 250 -32.78 -7.71 3.68
CA LEU A 250 -33.27 -7.61 5.07
C LEU A 250 -34.80 -7.63 5.12
N THR A 251 -35.33 -7.98 6.29
CA THR A 251 -36.79 -7.94 6.52
C THR A 251 -37.33 -6.52 6.42
N THR A 252 -38.58 -6.35 5.95
CA THR A 252 -39.18 -5.01 5.88
C THR A 252 -39.65 -4.53 7.25
N GLY A 253 -39.53 -3.22 7.51
CA GLY A 253 -39.99 -2.58 8.74
C GLY A 253 -38.89 -2.47 9.81
N ALA A 254 -39.29 -2.22 11.06
CA ALA A 254 -38.39 -1.82 12.13
C ALA A 254 -37.22 -2.79 12.39
N THR A 255 -37.42 -4.10 12.22
CA THR A 255 -36.36 -5.09 12.39
C THR A 255 -35.26 -4.93 11.35
N GLY A 256 -35.60 -4.83 10.07
CA GLY A 256 -34.60 -4.61 9.02
C GLY A 256 -33.99 -3.21 9.03
N ASP A 257 -34.72 -2.20 9.53
CA ASP A 257 -34.17 -0.87 9.81
C ASP A 257 -33.04 -0.96 10.84
N LEU A 258 -33.29 -1.63 11.95
CA LEU A 258 -32.30 -1.86 12.99
C LEU A 258 -31.10 -2.69 12.47
N GLU A 259 -31.35 -3.75 11.69
CA GLU A 259 -30.27 -4.54 11.09
C GLU A 259 -29.41 -3.75 10.12
N MET A 260 -30.01 -2.83 9.36
CA MET A 260 -29.28 -1.95 8.45
C MET A 260 -28.48 -0.90 9.22
N GLU A 261 -29.07 -0.32 10.28
CA GLU A 261 -28.37 0.62 11.18
C GLU A 261 -27.16 -0.03 11.82
N MET A 262 -27.30 -1.26 12.34
CA MET A 262 -26.18 -2.04 12.86
C MET A 262 -25.12 -2.31 11.78
N ALA A 263 -25.54 -2.65 10.55
CA ALA A 263 -24.62 -2.85 9.43
C ALA A 263 -23.90 -1.56 8.98
N CYS A 264 -24.49 -0.39 9.28
CA CYS A 264 -23.91 0.92 9.00
C CYS A 264 -23.08 1.51 10.15
N SER A 265 -22.97 0.84 11.30
CA SER A 265 -22.30 1.38 12.50
C SER A 265 -21.32 0.38 13.14
N ILE A 266 -21.54 -0.93 12.94
CA ILE A 266 -20.74 -2.00 13.54
C ILE A 266 -20.07 -2.81 12.43
N GLN A 267 -18.75 -2.77 12.38
CA GLN A 267 -17.93 -3.43 11.36
C GLN A 267 -18.24 -4.94 11.25
N GLY A 268 -18.38 -5.65 12.37
CA GLY A 268 -18.73 -7.08 12.38
C GLY A 268 -20.12 -7.35 11.81
N SER A 269 -21.10 -6.49 12.09
CA SER A 269 -22.45 -6.59 11.53
C SER A 269 -22.45 -6.36 10.01
N ALA A 270 -21.64 -5.42 9.51
CA ALA A 270 -21.42 -5.22 8.08
C ALA A 270 -20.78 -6.47 7.44
N ALA A 271 -19.75 -7.02 8.09
CA ALA A 271 -19.01 -8.18 7.60
C ALA A 271 -19.89 -9.43 7.46
N THR A 272 -20.76 -9.72 8.44
CA THR A 272 -21.70 -10.86 8.37
C THR A 272 -22.66 -10.76 7.17
N LYS A 273 -22.93 -9.56 6.68
CA LYS A 273 -23.78 -9.28 5.51
C LYS A 273 -22.99 -9.10 4.22
N ARG A 274 -21.65 -9.28 4.25
CA ARG A 274 -20.74 -9.01 3.13
C ARG A 274 -20.90 -7.59 2.57
N PHE A 275 -21.20 -6.64 3.44
CA PHE A 275 -21.46 -5.25 3.11
C PHE A 275 -20.17 -4.43 3.13
N SER A 276 -19.92 -3.63 2.09
CA SER A 276 -18.70 -2.80 1.95
C SER A 276 -18.49 -1.78 3.08
N ALA A 277 -19.52 -1.45 3.87
CA ALA A 277 -19.34 -0.61 5.07
C ALA A 277 -18.31 -1.18 6.06
N GLN A 278 -18.05 -2.49 6.05
CA GLN A 278 -17.04 -3.10 6.90
C GLN A 278 -15.63 -2.52 6.68
N ASP A 279 -15.34 -2.00 5.49
CA ASP A 279 -14.04 -1.44 5.12
C ASP A 279 -13.89 0.03 5.54
N TRP A 280 -15.01 0.67 5.91
CA TRP A 280 -15.06 2.05 6.39
C TRP A 280 -15.12 2.16 7.91
N LEU A 281 -15.84 1.23 8.54
CA LEU A 281 -16.16 1.32 9.96
C LEU A 281 -14.95 1.07 10.86
N PRO A 282 -14.93 1.67 12.06
CA PRO A 282 -13.82 1.51 13.00
C PRO A 282 -13.66 0.05 13.43
N LEU A 283 -12.40 -0.37 13.57
CA LEU A 283 -12.07 -1.70 14.09
C LEU A 283 -12.19 -1.70 15.61
N VAL A 284 -13.32 -2.20 16.10
CA VAL A 284 -13.58 -2.44 17.52
C VAL A 284 -13.30 -3.89 17.87
N GLY A 285 -12.26 -4.11 18.67
CA GLY A 285 -11.79 -5.43 19.02
C GLY A 285 -12.82 -6.27 19.78
N GLY A 286 -13.30 -7.32 19.13
CA GLY A 286 -13.79 -8.55 19.76
C GLY A 286 -12.96 -9.78 19.38
N GLY A 287 -11.81 -9.58 18.72
CA GLY A 287 -11.02 -10.67 18.17
C GLY A 287 -10.15 -10.25 16.98
N THR A 288 -9.56 -9.06 17.03
CA THR A 288 -8.62 -8.62 16.00
C THR A 288 -7.25 -8.42 16.64
N ALA A 289 -6.33 -9.28 16.25
CA ALA A 289 -4.88 -9.20 16.42
C ALA A 289 -4.27 -7.92 15.82
N LEU A 290 -4.72 -6.76 16.24
CA LEU A 290 -4.27 -5.46 15.78
C LEU A 290 -3.62 -4.71 16.94
N LYS A 291 -2.44 -4.14 16.69
CA LYS A 291 -1.73 -3.36 17.71
C LYS A 291 -2.36 -1.98 17.71
N LEU A 292 -3.45 -1.86 18.44
CA LEU A 292 -4.00 -0.55 18.78
C LEU A 292 -3.22 0.12 19.93
N GLU A 293 -2.18 -0.51 20.50
CA GLU A 293 -1.31 0.10 21.54
C GLU A 293 -0.58 1.38 21.06
N ASN A 294 -0.68 1.69 19.77
CA ASN A 294 -0.15 2.88 19.14
C ASN A 294 -1.22 3.95 18.92
N ALA A 295 -2.44 3.70 19.38
CA ALA A 295 -3.50 4.66 19.34
C ALA A 295 -3.69 5.17 20.77
N ASP A 296 -2.83 6.13 21.12
CA ASP A 296 -2.98 6.94 22.32
C ASP A 296 -4.37 7.59 22.28
N PRO A 297 -5.16 7.57 23.36
CA PRO A 297 -6.39 8.35 23.42
C PRO A 297 -6.19 9.86 23.23
N ALA A 298 -4.95 10.36 23.30
CA ALA A 298 -4.57 11.72 22.90
C ALA A 298 -4.39 11.91 21.38
N HIS A 299 -4.41 10.84 20.58
CA HIS A 299 -4.33 10.92 19.13
C HIS A 299 -5.65 11.42 18.56
N GLY A 300 -5.57 12.51 17.79
CA GLY A 300 -6.73 13.14 17.17
C GLY A 300 -6.46 13.52 15.73
N TYR A 301 -7.16 14.55 15.27
CA TYR A 301 -7.11 15.06 13.90
C TYR A 301 -5.71 15.29 13.30
N ARG A 302 -4.75 15.69 14.13
CA ARG A 302 -3.37 16.00 13.70
C ARG A 302 -2.50 14.74 13.56
N ASP A 303 -2.95 13.63 14.13
CA ASP A 303 -2.19 12.39 14.18
C ASP A 303 -2.55 11.44 13.05
N LEU A 304 -3.75 11.54 12.48
CA LEU A 304 -4.12 10.80 11.27
C LEU A 304 -3.18 11.16 10.12
N ASP A 305 -2.64 10.14 9.46
CA ASP A 305 -1.85 10.34 8.27
C ASP A 305 -2.72 10.55 7.02
N TRP A 306 -3.05 11.81 6.76
CA TRP A 306 -3.84 12.22 5.60
C TRP A 306 -3.21 11.84 4.25
N LYS A 307 -1.92 11.51 4.24
CA LYS A 307 -1.18 11.09 3.04
C LYS A 307 -0.93 9.59 2.98
N SER A 308 -1.44 8.82 3.94
CA SER A 308 -1.29 7.36 3.94
C SER A 308 -1.92 6.78 2.68
N LEU A 309 -1.20 5.86 2.03
CA LEU A 309 -1.77 5.04 0.95
C LEU A 309 -2.90 4.15 1.47
N MET A 310 -2.90 3.85 2.77
CA MET A 310 -3.93 3.05 3.45
C MET A 310 -5.16 3.86 3.85
N LEU A 311 -5.20 5.16 3.57
CA LEU A 311 -6.39 6.00 3.77
C LEU A 311 -7.28 5.95 2.53
N TYR A 312 -8.54 5.56 2.68
CA TYR A 312 -9.47 5.62 1.55
C TYR A 312 -9.77 7.06 1.14
N PRO A 313 -9.76 7.37 -0.18
CA PRO A 313 -10.33 8.61 -0.68
C PRO A 313 -11.82 8.66 -0.35
N SER A 314 -12.36 9.83 -0.01
CA SER A 314 -13.74 9.99 0.50
C SER A 314 -14.81 9.33 -0.36
N ARG A 315 -14.59 9.19 -1.66
CA ARG A 315 -15.56 8.70 -2.65
C ARG A 315 -15.39 7.23 -3.03
N ALA A 316 -14.38 6.54 -2.51
CA ALA A 316 -14.15 5.13 -2.80
C ALA A 316 -15.37 4.27 -2.43
N GLY A 317 -15.75 3.30 -3.28
CA GLY A 317 -16.94 2.46 -3.06
C GLY A 317 -18.30 3.18 -3.09
N GLY A 318 -18.30 4.50 -3.34
CA GLY A 318 -19.52 5.29 -3.44
C GLY A 318 -20.29 5.05 -4.74
N LYS A 319 -21.61 5.26 -4.71
CA LYS A 319 -22.49 5.25 -5.88
C LYS A 319 -22.04 6.28 -6.90
N GLY A 320 -21.95 5.90 -8.16
CA GLY A 320 -21.60 6.78 -9.27
C GLY A 320 -20.57 6.15 -10.19
N LYS A 321 -20.01 6.94 -11.08
CA LYS A 321 -18.94 6.51 -11.98
C LYS A 321 -17.70 7.35 -11.71
N ALA A 322 -16.54 6.74 -11.83
CA ALA A 322 -15.28 7.44 -11.80
C ALA A 322 -14.40 6.97 -12.95
N SER A 323 -13.45 7.81 -13.33
CA SER A 323 -12.43 7.47 -14.30
C SER A 323 -11.13 8.17 -13.93
N PRO A 324 -9.97 7.67 -14.37
CA PRO A 324 -8.69 8.30 -14.11
C PRO A 324 -8.65 9.76 -14.59
N PRO A 325 -7.91 10.63 -13.91
CA PRO A 325 -7.62 11.97 -14.40
C PRO A 325 -6.77 11.90 -15.68
N GLY A 326 -6.92 12.88 -16.57
CA GLY A 326 -5.95 13.09 -17.65
C GLY A 326 -4.59 13.57 -17.12
N PRO A 327 -3.49 13.44 -17.89
CA PRO A 327 -2.17 13.91 -17.47
C PRO A 327 -2.19 15.38 -17.02
N GLY A 328 -1.64 15.64 -15.82
CA GLY A 328 -1.56 16.99 -15.24
C GLY A 328 -2.86 17.52 -14.62
N GLN A 329 -3.95 16.74 -14.61
CA GLN A 329 -5.20 17.13 -13.96
C GLN A 329 -5.23 16.73 -12.47
N PRO A 330 -6.05 17.41 -11.64
CA PRO A 330 -6.30 16.99 -10.27
C PRO A 330 -6.83 15.55 -10.20
N LEU A 331 -6.36 14.76 -9.23
CA LEU A 331 -6.65 13.32 -9.17
C LEU A 331 -8.15 12.97 -9.07
N ASN A 332 -8.92 13.86 -8.44
CA ASN A 332 -10.34 13.67 -8.18
C ASN A 332 -11.26 14.34 -9.22
N ILE A 333 -10.72 14.95 -10.28
CA ILE A 333 -11.51 15.76 -11.23
C ILE A 333 -12.63 14.96 -11.92
N ASN A 334 -12.41 13.66 -12.12
CA ASN A 334 -13.32 12.74 -12.80
C ASN A 334 -13.97 11.74 -11.83
N ASP A 335 -13.94 12.01 -10.52
CA ASP A 335 -14.53 11.14 -9.51
C ASP A 335 -15.99 11.52 -9.22
N GLY A 336 -16.90 11.00 -10.05
CA GLY A 336 -18.35 11.20 -9.92
C GLY A 336 -19.02 10.29 -8.87
N ARG A 337 -18.26 9.54 -8.05
CA ARG A 337 -18.82 8.73 -6.97
C ARG A 337 -19.25 9.61 -5.80
N ALA A 338 -20.33 9.25 -5.12
CA ALA A 338 -20.81 9.95 -3.93
C ALA A 338 -19.81 9.80 -2.76
N PRO A 339 -19.57 10.86 -1.96
CA PRO A 339 -18.67 10.76 -0.81
C PRO A 339 -19.28 9.86 0.27
N VAL A 340 -18.52 8.86 0.70
CA VAL A 340 -18.90 7.88 1.73
C VAL A 340 -18.47 8.35 3.11
N LEU A 341 -17.26 8.88 3.25
CA LEU A 341 -16.73 9.40 4.51
C LEU A 341 -16.09 10.76 4.28
N LEU A 342 -16.51 11.76 5.04
CA LEU A 342 -15.89 13.08 5.06
C LEU A 342 -15.04 13.27 6.31
N ARG A 343 -14.19 14.28 6.27
CA ARG A 343 -13.58 14.84 7.47
C ARG A 343 -14.66 15.58 8.26
N ARG A 344 -14.44 15.73 9.56
CA ARG A 344 -15.38 16.49 10.41
C ARG A 344 -15.51 17.98 10.08
N ASP A 345 -14.53 18.54 9.39
CA ASP A 345 -14.62 19.90 8.82
C ASP A 345 -15.36 19.95 7.47
N GLY A 346 -15.95 18.83 7.04
CA GLY A 346 -16.69 18.67 5.80
C GLY A 346 -15.81 18.48 4.55
N GLN A 347 -14.47 18.48 4.69
CA GLN A 347 -13.57 18.28 3.57
C GLN A 347 -13.47 16.81 3.16
N GLU A 348 -13.24 16.57 1.88
CA GLU A 348 -12.94 15.25 1.36
C GLU A 348 -11.48 14.85 1.66
N MET A 349 -11.26 13.54 1.81
CA MET A 349 -9.96 12.90 1.83
C MET A 349 -9.52 12.64 0.39
N ASN A 350 -8.30 13.07 0.08
CA ASN A 350 -7.76 13.00 -1.28
C ASN A 350 -7.32 11.59 -1.65
N ILE A 351 -7.12 11.39 -2.95
CA ILE A 351 -6.42 10.23 -3.49
C ILE A 351 -4.93 10.35 -3.15
N ASN A 352 -4.36 9.31 -2.54
CA ASN A 352 -2.94 9.17 -2.29
C ASN A 352 -2.39 8.08 -3.22
N LEU A 353 -1.39 8.39 -4.05
CA LEU A 353 -0.83 7.44 -5.02
C LEU A 353 0.44 6.73 -4.54
N PHE A 354 0.96 7.13 -3.38
CA PHE A 354 2.25 6.65 -2.88
C PHE A 354 2.16 6.35 -1.39
N PRO A 355 2.89 5.32 -0.90
CA PRO A 355 3.07 5.13 0.53
C PRO A 355 3.70 6.37 1.18
N SER A 356 3.08 6.82 2.26
CA SER A 356 3.65 7.89 3.07
C SER A 356 4.90 7.41 3.82
N PRO A 357 5.74 8.32 4.32
CA PRO A 357 6.82 7.95 5.24
C PRO A 357 6.34 7.17 6.47
N ARG A 358 5.09 7.36 6.92
CA ARG A 358 4.53 6.65 8.07
C ARG A 358 4.07 5.24 7.71
N ASP A 359 3.55 5.02 6.50
CA ASP A 359 3.27 3.67 5.99
C ASP A 359 4.56 2.82 5.97
N ILE A 360 5.64 3.41 5.46
CA ILE A 360 6.97 2.76 5.42
C ILE A 360 7.49 2.47 6.83
N LEU A 361 7.40 3.45 7.73
CA LEU A 361 7.80 3.27 9.12
C LEU A 361 6.97 2.18 9.79
N GLY A 362 5.69 2.07 9.45
CA GLY A 362 4.79 1.09 10.04
C GLY A 362 5.18 -0.35 9.72
N ILE A 363 5.54 -0.60 8.46
CA ILE A 363 6.09 -1.90 8.05
C ILE A 363 7.46 -2.12 8.72
N ARG A 364 8.37 -1.14 8.71
CA ARG A 364 9.68 -1.28 9.35
C ARG A 364 9.55 -1.66 10.83
N GLN A 365 8.75 -0.93 11.60
CA GLN A 365 8.55 -1.24 13.01
C GLN A 365 7.97 -2.63 13.23
N MET A 366 7.02 -3.08 12.40
CA MET A 366 6.44 -4.43 12.52
C MET A 366 7.46 -5.55 12.24
N TYR A 367 8.44 -5.31 11.37
CA TYR A 367 9.38 -6.33 10.89
C TYR A 367 10.82 -6.19 11.41
N ASP A 368 11.18 -5.07 12.03
CA ASP A 368 12.55 -4.73 12.45
C ASP A 368 12.69 -4.56 13.96
N ASP A 369 11.61 -4.22 14.66
CA ASP A 369 11.66 -4.02 16.10
C ASP A 369 11.99 -5.36 16.81
N PRO A 370 13.10 -5.45 17.55
CA PRO A 370 13.52 -6.69 18.21
C PRO A 370 12.56 -7.13 19.33
N THR A 371 11.69 -6.23 19.82
CA THR A 371 10.61 -6.56 20.75
C THR A 371 9.43 -7.24 20.05
N PHE A 372 9.33 -7.13 18.73
CA PHE A 372 8.47 -7.99 17.90
C PHE A 372 9.24 -9.27 17.56
N PRO A 373 8.72 -10.46 17.90
CA PRO A 373 9.60 -11.61 17.95
C PRO A 373 9.55 -12.31 16.58
N THR A 374 10.27 -11.75 15.60
CA THR A 374 11.41 -12.36 14.90
C THR A 374 11.82 -11.51 13.71
N GLY A 375 13.06 -11.01 13.69
CA GLY A 375 13.66 -10.52 12.45
C GLY A 375 14.61 -9.35 12.60
N GLN A 376 15.57 -9.37 13.53
CA GLN A 376 16.72 -8.46 13.33
C GLN A 376 17.38 -8.77 11.98
N PRO A 377 17.74 -7.75 11.17
CA PRO A 377 18.53 -7.99 9.98
C PRO A 377 19.83 -8.62 10.45
N VAL A 378 20.12 -9.80 9.91
CA VAL A 378 21.39 -10.46 10.19
C VAL A 378 22.46 -9.73 9.39
N LEU A 379 23.18 -8.82 10.05
CA LEU A 379 24.24 -8.06 9.42
C LEU A 379 25.28 -9.02 8.83
N ILE A 380 25.93 -8.61 7.73
CA ILE A 380 26.91 -9.45 7.04
C ILE A 380 28.11 -9.82 7.96
N ASN A 381 28.38 -8.99 8.98
CA ASN A 381 29.41 -9.20 9.99
C ASN A 381 28.96 -10.02 11.21
N GLU A 382 27.71 -10.49 11.26
CA GLU A 382 27.22 -11.32 12.35
C GLU A 382 27.43 -12.82 12.08
N PRO A 383 27.80 -13.64 13.08
CA PRO A 383 28.05 -15.09 12.91
C PRO A 383 26.88 -15.88 12.33
N ARG A 384 25.65 -15.41 12.56
CA ARG A 384 24.40 -16.00 12.04
C ARG A 384 24.15 -15.69 10.56
N SER A 385 24.98 -14.87 9.91
CA SER A 385 24.83 -14.51 8.49
C SER A 385 25.34 -15.63 7.58
N SER A 386 24.56 -15.99 6.56
CA SER A 386 25.03 -16.89 5.48
C SER A 386 26.22 -16.30 4.70
N LYS A 387 26.44 -14.98 4.81
CA LYS A 387 27.57 -14.25 4.21
C LYS A 387 28.74 -14.03 5.17
N PHE A 388 28.67 -14.49 6.43
CA PHE A 388 29.67 -14.23 7.48
C PHE A 388 31.07 -14.73 7.12
N GLN A 389 31.18 -15.95 6.58
CA GLN A 389 32.49 -16.52 6.19
C GLN A 389 33.15 -15.73 5.07
N ARG A 390 32.35 -15.23 4.10
CA ARG A 390 32.83 -14.38 3.02
C ARG A 390 33.30 -13.02 3.55
N PHE A 391 32.52 -12.41 4.46
CA PHE A 391 32.88 -11.17 5.12
C PHE A 391 34.20 -11.30 5.88
N ARG A 392 34.35 -12.32 6.72
CA ARG A 392 35.59 -12.61 7.45
C ARG A 392 36.77 -12.83 6.50
N GLY A 393 36.53 -13.48 5.36
CA GLY A 393 37.53 -13.69 4.31
C GLY A 393 38.08 -12.39 3.70
N ILE A 394 37.30 -11.31 3.64
CA ILE A 394 37.74 -10.00 3.13
C ILE A 394 38.80 -9.37 4.06
N PHE A 395 38.63 -9.50 5.38
CA PHE A 395 39.57 -8.95 6.37
C PHE A 395 40.80 -9.84 6.59
N ASN A 396 40.68 -11.15 6.38
CA ASN A 396 41.81 -12.07 6.49
C ASN A 396 42.80 -11.93 5.32
N LYS A 397 42.38 -11.41 4.16
CA LYS A 397 43.27 -11.18 3.01
C LYS A 397 44.16 -9.94 3.12
N LYS A 398 43.97 -9.08 4.13
CA LYS A 398 44.76 -7.84 4.31
C LYS A 398 45.80 -7.88 5.44
N LYS A 399 46.04 -9.02 6.10
CA LYS A 399 47.12 -9.16 7.11
C LYS A 399 48.48 -9.53 6.51
N GLY A 400 48.80 -8.99 5.33
CA GLY A 400 50.03 -9.29 4.59
C GLY A 400 50.59 -8.05 3.89
N CYS A 401 50.72 -6.94 4.62
CA CYS A 401 51.58 -5.82 4.26
C CYS A 401 52.43 -5.49 5.48
#